data_AF-A0A0S3TJ33-F1
#
_entry.id   AF-A0A0S3TJ33-F1
#
_cell.length_a   1.000
_cell.length_b   1.000
_cell.length_c   1.000
_cell.angle_alpha   90.00
_cell.angle_beta   90.00
_cell.angle_gamma   90.00
#
_symmetry.space_group_name_H-M   'P 1'
#
loop_
_entity.id
_entity.type
_entity.pdbx_description
1 polymer ?
#
loop_
_entity_poly.entity_id
_entity_poly.type
_entity_poly.pdbx_seq_one_letter_code
_entity_poly.pdbx_strand_id
1 'polypeptide(L)' 'MSIKAEATIEDLYRLPENSKAEIVNGKLILMSPTGFLPGRASGEIYVSLRDYERGTKNAIATLR' A
#
# COMPACT_ATOMS: atom_id res chain seq x y z
N MET A 1 -24.79 -20.07 -0.94
CA MET A 1 -23.45 -19.62 -1.38
C MET A 1 -23.67 -18.33 -2.14
N SER A 2 -23.39 -17.17 -1.54
CA SER A 2 -23.56 -15.89 -2.23
C SER A 2 -22.52 -15.83 -3.35
N ILE A 3 -22.96 -15.54 -4.58
CA ILE A 3 -22.06 -15.22 -5.68
C ILE A 3 -21.40 -13.91 -5.24
N LYS A 4 -20.18 -13.98 -4.72
CA LYS A 4 -19.48 -12.77 -4.27
C LYS A 4 -19.26 -11.91 -5.52
N ALA A 5 -19.99 -10.80 -5.58
CA ALA A 5 -19.70 -9.71 -6.51
C ALA A 5 -18.23 -9.30 -6.35
N GLU A 6 -17.66 -8.68 -7.38
CA GLU A 6 -16.29 -8.15 -7.33
C GLU A 6 -16.08 -7.32 -6.05
N ALA A 7 -14.93 -7.49 -5.41
CA ALA A 7 -14.57 -6.78 -4.19
C ALA A 7 -14.58 -5.27 -4.44
N THR A 8 -15.21 -4.51 -3.54
CA THR A 8 -15.33 -3.04 -3.65
C THR A 8 -14.35 -2.32 -2.75
N ILE A 9 -14.23 -1.00 -2.95
CA ILE A 9 -13.44 -0.13 -2.06
C ILE A 9 -13.96 -0.17 -0.61
N GLU A 10 -15.28 -0.29 -0.42
CA GLU A 10 -15.88 -0.42 0.91
C GLU A 10 -15.45 -1.71 1.61
N ASP A 11 -15.27 -2.81 0.87
CA ASP A 11 -14.73 -4.06 1.43
C ASP A 11 -13.29 -3.86 1.93
N LEU A 12 -12.48 -3.08 1.23
CA LEU A 12 -11.11 -2.75 1.62
C LEU A 12 -11.06 -1.89 2.89
N TYR A 13 -11.93 -0.87 3.00
CA TYR A 13 -11.97 0.02 4.17
C TYR A 13 -12.55 -0.61 5.44
N ARG A 14 -13.35 -1.69 5.32
CA ARG A 14 -13.95 -2.39 6.47
C ARG A 14 -13.03 -3.43 7.10
N LEU A 15 -11.81 -3.58 6.61
CA LEU A 15 -10.86 -4.53 7.18
C LEU A 15 -10.57 -4.23 8.65
N PRO A 16 -10.24 -5.26 9.46
CA PRO A 16 -9.80 -5.07 10.83
C PRO A 16 -8.60 -4.13 10.90
N GLU A 17 -8.46 -3.41 12.03
CA GLU A 17 -7.33 -2.51 12.26
C GLU A 17 -5.98 -3.17 11.97
N ASN A 18 -5.05 -2.39 11.42
CA ASN A 18 -3.70 -2.82 11.02
C ASN A 18 -3.64 -3.91 9.94
N SER A 19 -4.76 -4.26 9.30
CA SER A 19 -4.75 -5.12 8.11
C SER A 19 -4.22 -4.37 6.90
N LYS A 20 -3.48 -5.08 6.04
CA LYS A 20 -3.10 -4.61 4.71
C LYS A 20 -3.72 -5.55 3.68
N ALA A 21 -4.34 -4.99 2.65
CA ALA A 21 -4.90 -5.77 1.57
C ALA A 21 -4.91 -4.95 0.28
N GLU A 22 -5.10 -5.64 -0.84
CA GLU A 22 -5.23 -5.03 -2.16
C GLU A 22 -6.42 -5.66 -2.90
N ILE A 23 -7.05 -4.90 -3.79
CA ILE A 23 -8.02 -5.45 -4.73
C ILE A 23 -7.30 -5.76 -6.04
N VAL A 24 -7.17 -7.04 -6.37
CA VAL A 24 -6.48 -7.52 -7.57
C VAL A 24 -7.47 -8.34 -8.39
N ASN A 25 -7.79 -7.90 -9.61
CA ASN A 25 -8.75 -8.55 -10.51
C ASN A 25 -10.12 -8.82 -9.84
N GLY A 26 -10.67 -7.81 -9.17
CA GLY A 26 -11.95 -7.90 -8.48
C GLY A 26 -11.93 -8.77 -7.21
N LYS A 27 -10.75 -9.15 -6.70
CA LYS A 27 -10.60 -9.97 -5.49
C LYS A 27 -9.85 -9.21 -4.41
N LEU A 28 -10.36 -9.26 -3.19
CA LEU A 28 -9.67 -8.74 -2.00
C LEU A 28 -8.60 -9.74 -1.55
N ILE A 29 -7.33 -9.33 -1.61
CA ILE A 29 -6.16 -10.12 -1.27
C ILE A 29 -5.54 -9.55 0.01
N LEU A 30 -5.57 -10.32 1.10
CA LEU A 30 -4.91 -9.96 2.35
C LEU A 30 -3.39 -10.10 2.20
N MET A 31 -2.66 -9.05 2.56
CA MET A 31 -1.21 -9.04 2.56
C MET A 31 -0.66 -9.46 3.93
N SER A 32 0.49 -10.11 3.93
CA SER A 32 1.22 -10.39 5.17
C SER A 32 1.66 -9.07 5.84
N PRO A 33 1.70 -9.03 7.18
CA PRO A 33 2.31 -7.92 7.90
C PRO A 33 3.75 -7.71 7.43
N THR A 34 4.11 -6.45 7.20
CA THR A 34 5.48 -6.08 6.83
C THR A 34 6.31 -5.94 8.10
N GLY A 35 7.33 -6.79 8.26
CA GLY A 35 8.26 -6.73 9.40
C GLY A 35 9.36 -5.68 9.23
N PHE A 36 10.35 -5.73 10.14
CA PHE A 36 11.46 -4.77 10.19
C PHE A 36 12.27 -4.70 8.88
N LEU A 37 12.73 -5.84 8.35
CA LEU A 37 13.65 -5.83 7.20
C LEU A 37 13.01 -5.26 5.93
N PRO A 38 11.80 -5.67 5.51
CA PRO A 38 11.18 -5.07 4.35
C PRO A 38 10.80 -3.60 4.60
N GLY A 39 10.39 -3.24 5.82
CA GLY A 39 10.10 -1.85 6.20
C GLY A 39 11.32 -0.94 6.12
N ARG A 40 12.49 -1.43 6.58
CA ARG A 40 13.76 -0.70 6.46
C ARG A 40 14.12 -0.49 4.99
N ALA A 41 14.09 -1.55 4.19
CA ALA A 41 14.42 -1.47 2.77
C ALA A 41 13.52 -0.49 2.01
N SER A 42 12.19 -0.53 2.24
CA SER A 42 11.26 0.42 1.61
C SER A 42 11.50 1.87 2.09
N GLY A 43 11.88 2.05 3.35
CA GLY A 43 12.19 3.36 3.92
C GLY A 43 13.39 4.03 3.26
N GLU A 44 14.48 3.29 3.07
CA GLU A 44 15.68 3.81 2.40
C GLU A 44 15.39 4.22 0.94
N ILE A 45 14.61 3.41 0.21
CA ILE A 45 14.19 3.72 -1.16
C ILE A 45 13.34 5.00 -1.18
N TYR A 46 12.38 5.13 -0.26
CA TYR A 46 11.55 6.32 -0.16
C TYR A 46 12.38 7.59 0.12
N VAL A 47 13.35 7.52 1.05
CA VAL A 47 14.24 8.64 1.36
C VAL A 47 15.02 9.07 0.12
N SER A 48 15.59 8.11 -0.61
CA SER A 48 16.33 8.40 -1.85
C SER A 48 15.46 9.10 -2.90
N LEU A 49 14.22 8.63 -3.11
CA LEU A 49 13.27 9.26 -4.03
C LEU A 49 12.87 10.67 -3.58
N ARG A 50 12.69 10.87 -2.27
CA ARG A 50 12.34 12.16 -1.68
C ARG A 50 13.45 13.19 -1.82
N ASP A 51 14.71 12.77 -1.67
CA ASP A 51 15.86 13.65 -1.88
C ASP A 51 16.01 14.03 -3.36
N TYR A 52 15.76 13.07 -4.28
CA TYR A 52 15.74 13.35 -5.71
C TYR A 52 14.63 14.33 -6.10
N GLU A 53 13.41 14.16 -5.57
CA GLU A 53 12.29 15.09 -5.78
C GLU A 53 12.68 16.52 -5.38
N ARG A 54 13.21 16.69 -4.16
CA ARG A 54 13.63 18.00 -3.63
C ARG A 54 14.66 18.69 -4.52
N GLY A 55 15.57 17.92 -5.11
CA GLY A 55 16.61 18.44 -6.00
C GLY A 55 16.11 18.83 -7.39
N THR A 56 15.01 18.25 -7.88
CA THR A 56 14.66 18.30 -9.31
C THR A 56 13.41 19.11 -9.68
N LYS A 57 12.70 19.76 -8.75
CA LYS A 57 11.41 20.45 -9.02
C LYS A 57 10.37 19.59 -9.76
N ASN A 58 10.57 18.27 -9.80
CA ASN A 58 9.67 17.31 -10.41
C ASN A 58 8.75 16.70 -9.34
N ALA A 59 7.63 16.13 -9.79
CA ALA A 59 6.45 15.76 -9.00
C ALA A 59 6.71 14.85 -7.77
N ILE A 60 5.68 14.82 -6.91
CA ILE A 60 5.70 14.48 -5.48
C ILE A 60 6.12 13.02 -5.16
N ALA A 61 7.01 12.86 -4.17
CA ALA A 61 7.17 11.63 -3.38
C ALA A 61 6.54 11.85 -1.99
N THR A 62 5.38 11.27 -1.70
CA THR A 62 4.75 11.37 -0.37
C THR A 62 4.30 10.04 0.20
N LEU A 63 4.78 9.74 1.40
CA LEU A 63 4.01 9.13 2.49
C LEU A 63 3.78 10.26 3.53
N ARG A 64 2.52 10.61 3.79
CA ARG A 64 2.13 11.39 4.97
C ARG A 64 1.70 10.44 6.07
#